data_AF-A0ABD6WUM2-F1
#
_entry.id   AF-A0ABD6WUM2-F1
#
_cell.length_a   1.000
_cell.length_b   1.000
_cell.length_c   1.000
_cell.angle_alpha   90.00
_cell.angle_beta   90.00
_cell.angle_gamma   90.00
#
_symmetry.space_group_name_H-M   'P 1'
#
loop_
_entity.id
_entity.type
_entity.pdbx_description
1 polymer ?
#
loop_
_entity_poly.entity_id
_entity_poly.type
_entity_poly.pdbx_seq_one_letter_code
_entity_poly.pdbx_strand_id
1 'polypeptide(L)'
;MTVQQLIQRLDQKVQQLYQSNLPQEEKIFAKFDRTLFSENGQTVAFYLKEINQTLDKIKSLQSENPDHYIFITKRLLAQCTALSEALTHKNKPFIINTNSIPPQSQKKSQHSIHKLPPRERLEKYYEAREQLNNLYRQHKDLAQAEKNNDKKIRYAQLAEVYKKRQQKCQDAIDLLEEYLVFKEEVENRENTENK
;
A
#
# COMPACT_ATOMS: atom_id res chain seq x y z
N MET A 1 -0.51 1.22 -28.78
CA MET A 1 -1.47 0.64 -27.81
C MET A 1 -2.06 1.78 -27.01
N THR A 2 -3.38 1.85 -26.89
CA THR A 2 -4.04 2.86 -26.05
C THR A 2 -4.04 2.42 -24.59
N VAL A 3 -4.11 3.37 -23.64
CA VAL A 3 -4.16 3.08 -22.20
C VAL A 3 -5.33 2.16 -21.85
N GLN A 4 -6.48 2.32 -22.51
CA GLN A 4 -7.65 1.46 -22.33
C GLN A 4 -7.38 0.00 -22.73
N GLN A 5 -6.64 -0.25 -23.82
CA GLN A 5 -6.26 -1.62 -24.21
C GLN A 5 -5.34 -2.28 -23.17
N LEU A 6 -4.46 -1.50 -22.53
CA LEU A 6 -3.58 -2.00 -21.47
C LEU A 6 -4.38 -2.34 -20.21
N ILE A 7 -5.33 -1.48 -19.83
CA ILE A 7 -6.23 -1.73 -18.69
C ILE A 7 -7.07 -2.98 -18.92
N GLN A 8 -7.61 -3.17 -20.13
CA GLN A 8 -8.39 -4.36 -20.47
C GLN A 8 -7.55 -5.64 -20.40
N ARG A 9 -6.28 -5.59 -20.82
CA ARG A 9 -5.36 -6.72 -20.73
C ARG A 9 -4.95 -7.02 -19.29
N LEU A 10 -4.81 -6.00 -18.45
CA LEU A 10 -4.59 -6.14 -17.01
C LEU A 10 -5.79 -6.82 -16.34
N ASP A 11 -7.00 -6.38 -16.66
CA ASP A 11 -8.25 -6.97 -16.16
C ASP A 11 -8.34 -8.46 -16.51
N GLN A 12 -8.09 -8.82 -17.78
CA GLN A 12 -8.06 -10.22 -18.20
C GLN A 12 -7.05 -11.06 -17.41
N LYS A 13 -5.86 -10.53 -17.11
CA LYS A 13 -4.86 -11.25 -16.33
C LYS A 13 -5.27 -11.44 -14.87
N VAL A 14 -5.88 -10.43 -14.25
CA VAL A 14 -6.38 -10.54 -12.88
C VAL A 14 -7.55 -11.51 -12.81
N GLN A 15 -8.45 -11.50 -13.79
CA GLN A 15 -9.53 -12.48 -13.91
C GLN A 15 -9.00 -13.92 -14.09
N GLN A 16 -7.94 -14.11 -14.90
CA GLN A 16 -7.29 -15.42 -15.01
C GLN A 16 -6.72 -15.91 -13.67
N LEU A 17 -6.09 -15.00 -12.90
CA LEU A 17 -5.58 -15.31 -11.57
C LEU A 17 -6.71 -15.67 -10.60
N TYR A 18 -7.85 -14.98 -10.70
CA TYR A 18 -9.06 -15.27 -9.92
C TYR A 18 -9.61 -16.66 -10.25
N GLN A 19 -9.74 -17.00 -11.54
CA GLN A 19 -10.25 -18.31 -11.96
C GLN A 19 -9.32 -19.46 -11.58
N SER A 20 -8.00 -19.27 -11.67
CA SER A 20 -7.04 -20.31 -11.25
C SER A 20 -6.99 -20.51 -9.74
N ASN A 21 -7.47 -19.53 -8.96
CA ASN A 21 -7.43 -19.53 -7.50
C ASN A 21 -8.81 -19.21 -6.94
N LEU A 22 -9.84 -19.91 -7.45
CA LEU A 22 -11.22 -19.84 -6.96
C LEU A 22 -11.23 -19.77 -5.42
N PRO A 23 -12.10 -18.94 -4.82
CA PRO A 23 -12.04 -18.58 -3.41
C PRO A 23 -12.11 -19.82 -2.52
N GLN A 24 -10.94 -20.33 -2.16
CA GLN A 24 -10.77 -21.30 -1.10
C GLN A 24 -10.84 -20.55 0.22
N GLU A 25 -11.61 -21.06 1.18
CA GLU A 25 -11.69 -20.52 2.54
C GLU A 25 -10.36 -20.62 3.31
N GLU A 26 -9.35 -21.24 2.71
CA GLU A 26 -8.05 -21.38 3.32
C GLU A 26 -7.34 -20.04 3.52
N LYS A 27 -6.95 -19.79 4.76
CA LYS A 27 -6.16 -18.63 5.14
C LYS A 27 -4.73 -18.73 4.61
N ILE A 28 -4.18 -17.60 4.16
CA ILE A 28 -2.77 -17.43 3.84
C ILE A 28 -2.09 -16.76 5.03
N PHE A 29 -1.21 -17.50 5.70
CA PHE A 29 -0.43 -17.02 6.85
C PHE A 29 0.89 -16.32 6.46
N ALA A 30 1.13 -16.12 5.17
CA ALA A 30 2.26 -15.33 4.70
C ALA A 30 2.15 -13.88 5.23
N LYS A 31 3.29 -13.31 5.62
CA LYS A 31 3.38 -11.91 6.05
C LYS A 31 3.66 -11.06 4.83
N PHE A 32 2.64 -10.39 4.33
CA PHE A 32 2.75 -9.44 3.24
C PHE A 32 3.21 -8.06 3.71
N ASP A 33 3.76 -7.28 2.79
CA ASP A 33 4.01 -5.86 3.00
C ASP A 33 2.67 -5.14 3.21
N ARG A 34 2.59 -4.33 4.27
CA ARG A 34 1.39 -3.58 4.66
C ARG A 34 1.00 -2.48 3.65
N THR A 35 1.91 -2.14 2.74
CA THR A 35 1.62 -1.23 1.61
C THR A 35 0.97 -1.96 0.44
N LEU A 36 1.01 -3.29 0.42
CA LEU A 36 0.40 -4.12 -0.62
C LEU A 36 -0.96 -4.64 -0.18
N PHE A 37 -1.07 -5.18 1.03
CA PHE A 37 -2.33 -5.68 1.57
C PHE A 37 -2.64 -5.05 2.93
N SER A 38 -3.93 -4.80 3.18
CA SER A 38 -4.37 -4.13 4.42
C SER A 38 -4.20 -5.01 5.66
N GLU A 39 -4.32 -6.33 5.50
CA GLU A 39 -4.23 -7.32 6.57
C GLU A 39 -3.36 -8.53 6.19
N ASN A 40 -2.88 -9.24 7.21
CA ASN A 40 -2.16 -10.52 7.06
C ASN A 40 -3.00 -11.64 7.67
N GLY A 41 -2.81 -12.88 7.21
CA GLY A 41 -3.53 -14.04 7.77
C GLY A 41 -4.96 -14.20 7.26
N GLN A 42 -5.35 -13.51 6.19
CA GLN A 42 -6.68 -13.56 5.60
C GLN A 42 -6.84 -14.67 4.54
N THR A 43 -8.05 -14.85 4.02
CA THR A 43 -8.37 -15.85 2.98
C THR A 43 -7.87 -15.41 1.60
N VAL A 44 -7.75 -16.36 0.67
CA VAL A 44 -7.42 -16.04 -0.74
C VAL A 44 -8.44 -15.06 -1.32
N ALA A 45 -9.73 -15.25 -1.01
CA ALA A 45 -10.82 -14.38 -1.44
C ALA A 45 -10.63 -12.92 -1.01
N PHE A 46 -10.14 -12.70 0.22
CA PHE A 46 -9.87 -11.36 0.74
C PHE A 46 -8.79 -10.64 -0.08
N TYR A 47 -7.65 -11.30 -0.31
CA TYR A 47 -6.54 -10.69 -1.07
C TYR A 47 -6.90 -10.47 -2.55
N LEU A 48 -7.68 -11.38 -3.15
CA LEU A 48 -8.21 -11.20 -4.50
C LEU A 48 -9.16 -9.99 -4.58
N LYS A 49 -9.96 -9.75 -3.54
CA LYS A 49 -10.85 -8.58 -3.46
C LYS A 49 -10.05 -7.27 -3.41
N GLU A 50 -8.96 -7.22 -2.65
CA GLU A 50 -8.05 -6.06 -2.63
C GLU A 50 -7.34 -5.82 -3.96
N ILE A 51 -6.93 -6.89 -4.67
CA ILE A 51 -6.36 -6.78 -6.02
C ILE A 51 -7.38 -6.18 -6.99
N ASN A 52 -8.63 -6.63 -6.94
CA ASN A 52 -9.70 -6.08 -7.78
C ASN A 52 -9.97 -4.61 -7.47
N GLN A 53 -10.01 -4.20 -6.20
CA GLN A 53 -10.14 -2.79 -5.82
C GLN A 53 -9.00 -1.93 -6.40
N THR A 54 -7.76 -2.44 -6.32
CA THR A 54 -6.60 -1.74 -6.89
C THR A 54 -6.73 -1.62 -8.40
N LEU A 55 -7.27 -2.63 -9.06
CA LEU A 55 -7.52 -2.63 -10.51
C LEU A 55 -8.68 -1.69 -10.90
N ASP A 56 -9.76 -1.65 -10.12
CA ASP A 56 -10.87 -0.72 -10.31
C ASP A 56 -10.41 0.73 -10.16
N LYS A 57 -9.49 1.00 -9.23
CA LYS A 57 -8.84 2.31 -9.09
C LYS A 57 -8.06 2.70 -10.35
N ILE A 58 -7.38 1.76 -11.02
CA ILE A 58 -6.71 2.03 -12.30
C ILE A 58 -7.74 2.34 -13.40
N LYS A 59 -8.87 1.62 -13.42
CA LYS A 59 -9.97 1.83 -14.38
C LYS A 59 -10.63 3.20 -14.21
N SER A 60 -10.84 3.63 -12.96
CA SER A 60 -11.52 4.88 -12.64
C SER A 60 -10.57 6.10 -12.57
N LEU A 61 -9.26 5.89 -12.67
CA LEU A 61 -8.29 6.98 -12.59
C LEU A 61 -8.46 7.92 -13.80
N GLN A 62 -8.77 9.19 -13.54
CA GLN A 62 -8.78 10.27 -14.51
C GLN A 62 -7.67 11.29 -14.19
N SER A 63 -6.44 10.79 -14.07
CA SER A 63 -5.29 11.62 -13.72
C SER A 63 -4.52 12.00 -14.98
N GLU A 64 -4.26 13.29 -15.21
CA GLU A 64 -3.32 13.73 -16.26
C GLU A 64 -1.86 13.40 -15.92
N ASN A 65 -1.56 13.12 -14.64
CA ASN A 65 -0.23 12.76 -14.19
C ASN A 65 0.07 11.26 -14.44
N PRO A 66 1.05 10.91 -15.30
CA PRO A 66 1.44 9.53 -15.56
C PRO A 66 2.03 8.81 -14.33
N ASP A 67 2.60 9.55 -13.38
CA ASP A 67 3.20 8.95 -12.18
C ASP A 67 2.17 8.22 -11.30
N HIS A 68 0.91 8.69 -11.31
CA HIS A 68 -0.16 8.03 -10.57
C HIS A 68 -0.51 6.66 -11.15
N TYR A 69 -0.56 6.53 -12.49
CA TYR A 69 -0.74 5.23 -13.13
C TYR A 69 0.44 4.31 -12.85
N ILE A 70 1.68 4.81 -12.93
CA ILE A 70 2.88 4.03 -12.65
C ILE A 70 2.86 3.50 -11.20
N PHE A 71 2.45 4.33 -10.25
CA PHE A 71 2.38 3.95 -8.85
C PHE A 71 1.36 2.83 -8.60
N ILE A 72 0.12 3.02 -9.06
CA ILE A 72 -0.96 2.05 -8.81
C ILE A 72 -0.73 0.75 -9.58
N THR A 73 -0.21 0.82 -10.82
CA THR A 73 0.14 -0.38 -11.59
C THR A 73 1.30 -1.16 -10.97
N LYS A 74 2.32 -0.49 -10.43
CA LYS A 74 3.40 -1.14 -9.66
C LYS A 74 2.86 -1.83 -8.42
N ARG A 75 1.93 -1.19 -7.70
CA ARG A 75 1.26 -1.79 -6.55
C ARG A 75 0.48 -3.03 -6.94
N LEU A 76 -0.35 -2.95 -7.99
CA LEU A 76 -1.13 -4.08 -8.49
C LEU A 76 -0.22 -5.27 -8.87
N LEU A 77 0.88 -4.99 -9.58
CA LEU A 77 1.85 -6.02 -9.94
C LEU A 77 2.45 -6.68 -8.68
N ALA A 78 2.87 -5.89 -7.70
CA ALA A 78 3.44 -6.40 -6.45
C ALA A 78 2.42 -7.22 -5.64
N GLN A 79 1.14 -6.84 -5.61
CA GLN A 79 0.08 -7.63 -4.99
C GLN A 79 -0.10 -8.98 -5.70
N CYS A 80 -0.17 -8.99 -7.04
CA CYS A 80 -0.30 -10.22 -7.83
C CYS A 80 0.91 -11.15 -7.64
N THR A 81 2.13 -10.60 -7.62
CA THR A 81 3.36 -11.37 -7.40
C THR A 81 3.37 -11.97 -6.00
N ALA A 82 3.13 -11.15 -4.97
CA ALA A 82 3.15 -11.61 -3.58
C ALA A 82 2.09 -12.70 -3.33
N LEU A 83 0.87 -12.53 -3.85
CA LEU A 83 -0.17 -13.54 -3.72
C LEU A 83 0.17 -14.83 -4.46
N SER A 84 0.68 -14.75 -5.70
CA SER A 84 1.09 -15.93 -6.47
C SER A 84 2.25 -16.69 -5.80
N GLU A 85 3.22 -15.98 -5.24
CA GLU A 85 4.30 -16.59 -4.45
C GLU A 85 3.75 -17.29 -3.21
N ALA A 86 2.85 -16.65 -2.46
CA ALA A 86 2.27 -17.27 -1.27
C ALA A 86 1.44 -18.53 -1.59
N LEU A 87 0.72 -18.53 -2.72
CA LEU A 87 -0.06 -19.67 -3.19
C LEU A 87 0.83 -20.81 -3.72
N THR A 88 1.92 -20.50 -4.41
CA THR A 88 2.89 -21.52 -4.87
C THR A 88 3.67 -22.14 -3.72
N HIS A 89 3.98 -21.37 -2.67
CA HIS A 89 4.65 -21.86 -1.46
C HIS A 89 3.75 -22.72 -0.55
N LYS A 90 2.42 -22.60 -0.63
CA LYS A 90 1.48 -23.54 0.02
C LYS A 90 1.63 -24.98 -0.49
N ASN A 91 1.99 -25.16 -1.75
CA ASN A 91 2.12 -26.47 -2.40
C ASN A 91 3.51 -27.12 -2.23
N LYS A 92 4.44 -26.45 -1.54
CA LYS A 92 5.76 -27.00 -1.24
C LYS A 92 5.80 -27.30 0.26
N PRO A 93 6.09 -28.54 0.69
CA PRO A 93 6.25 -28.81 2.11
C PRO A 93 7.32 -27.86 2.66
N PHE A 94 6.93 -27.09 3.67
CA PHE A 94 7.81 -26.17 4.38
C PHE A 94 8.88 -27.01 5.09
N ILE A 95 9.98 -27.31 4.40
CA ILE A 95 11.15 -27.90 5.04
C ILE A 95 11.79 -26.78 5.84
N ILE A 96 11.55 -26.82 7.15
CA ILE A 96 12.22 -25.96 8.12
C ILE A 96 13.69 -26.37 8.15
N ASN A 97 14.52 -25.74 7.33
CA ASN A 97 15.96 -25.80 7.53
C ASN A 97 16.28 -24.90 8.74
N THR A 98 16.29 -25.48 9.93
CA THR A 98 16.58 -24.82 11.22
C THR A 98 18.03 -24.37 11.38
N ASN A 99 18.84 -24.36 10.33
CA ASN A 99 20.28 -24.06 10.40
C ASN A 99 20.66 -22.70 9.82
N SER A 100 19.78 -21.71 9.89
CA SER A 100 20.19 -20.31 9.67
C SER A 100 20.24 -19.59 11.01
N ILE A 101 21.47 -19.22 11.41
CA ILE A 101 21.75 -18.30 12.49
C ILE A 101 20.86 -17.06 12.25
N PRO A 102 20.00 -16.66 13.21
CA PRO A 102 19.11 -15.53 12.97
C PRO A 102 19.98 -14.30 12.70
N PRO A 103 19.81 -13.60 11.56
CA PRO A 103 20.41 -12.28 11.42
C PRO A 103 19.90 -11.47 12.59
N GLN A 104 20.82 -10.83 13.32
CA GLN A 104 20.48 -9.86 14.37
C GLN A 104 19.50 -8.86 13.76
N SER A 105 18.21 -9.11 13.99
CA SER A 105 17.17 -8.15 13.66
C SER A 105 17.41 -7.02 14.63
N GLN A 106 18.13 -6.00 14.16
CA GLN A 106 17.98 -4.66 14.72
C GLN A 106 16.47 -4.48 14.83
N LYS A 107 15.96 -4.49 16.06
CA LYS A 107 14.56 -4.26 16.36
C LYS A 107 14.28 -2.86 15.85
N LYS A 108 13.97 -2.72 14.55
CA LYS A 108 13.45 -1.49 13.97
C LYS A 108 12.26 -1.20 14.86
N SER A 109 12.34 -0.10 15.60
CA SER A 109 11.28 0.34 16.47
C SER A 109 10.02 0.36 15.62
N GLN A 110 9.19 -0.67 15.76
CA GLN A 110 7.88 -0.68 15.12
C GLN A 110 7.18 0.53 15.72
N HIS A 111 6.99 1.57 14.90
CA HIS A 111 6.37 2.80 15.35
C HIS A 111 5.06 2.43 16.05
N SER A 112 4.88 2.91 17.28
CA SER A 112 3.70 2.62 18.12
C SER A 112 2.39 2.93 17.42
N ILE A 113 2.42 3.87 16.46
CA ILE A 113 1.34 4.23 15.54
C ILE A 113 0.73 2.99 14.86
N HIS A 114 1.53 1.98 14.49
CA HIS A 114 1.05 0.78 13.81
C HIS A 114 0.33 -0.22 14.72
N LYS A 115 0.31 0.03 16.04
CA LYS A 115 -0.47 -0.74 17.01
C LYS A 115 -1.85 -0.12 17.25
N LEU A 116 -2.05 1.13 16.84
CA LEU A 116 -3.33 1.82 17.00
C LEU A 116 -4.41 1.20 16.09
N PRO A 117 -5.68 1.23 16.51
CA PRO A 117 -6.81 0.94 15.65
C PRO A 117 -6.79 1.75 14.35
N PRO A 118 -7.36 1.23 13.25
CA PRO A 118 -7.35 1.90 11.94
C PRO A 118 -7.80 3.37 11.97
N ARG A 119 -8.87 3.72 12.69
CA ARG A 119 -9.34 5.12 12.79
C ARG A 119 -8.35 6.04 13.53
N GLU A 120 -7.82 5.61 14.67
CA GLU A 120 -6.84 6.38 15.45
C GLU A 120 -5.49 6.50 14.71
N ARG A 121 -5.11 5.45 13.97
CA ARG A 121 -3.93 5.45 13.12
C ARG A 121 -4.06 6.46 11.98
N LEU A 122 -5.25 6.60 11.41
CA LEU A 122 -5.54 7.56 10.35
C LEU A 122 -5.36 9.00 10.82
N GLU A 123 -5.87 9.34 12.01
CA GLU A 123 -5.65 10.64 12.65
C GLU A 123 -4.16 10.96 12.81
N LYS A 124 -3.36 9.99 13.28
CA LYS A 124 -1.90 10.14 13.39
C LYS A 124 -1.19 10.33 12.07
N TYR A 125 -1.69 9.75 10.99
CA TYR A 125 -1.13 10.01 9.66
C TYR A 125 -1.46 11.41 9.16
N TYR A 126 -2.65 11.95 9.44
CA TYR A 126 -2.95 13.36 9.11
C TYR A 126 -2.06 14.33 9.88
N GLU A 127 -1.89 14.14 11.19
CA GLU A 127 -0.96 14.94 12.01
C GLU A 127 0.46 14.90 11.42
N ALA A 128 0.96 13.70 11.10
CA ALA A 128 2.28 13.54 10.52
C ALA A 128 2.40 14.21 9.14
N ARG A 129 1.37 14.12 8.30
CA ARG A 129 1.33 14.76 6.98
C ARG A 129 1.38 16.28 7.10
N GLU A 130 0.64 16.86 8.05
CA GLU A 130 0.67 18.29 8.32
C GLU A 130 2.07 18.75 8.76
N GLN A 131 2.69 18.04 9.70
CA GLN A 131 4.07 18.32 10.12
C GLN A 131 5.06 18.27 8.95
N LEU A 132 4.95 17.27 8.07
CA LEU A 132 5.79 17.15 6.87
C LEU A 132 5.57 18.31 5.89
N ASN A 133 4.34 18.78 5.74
CA ASN A 133 4.01 19.93 4.89
C ASN A 133 4.61 21.23 5.47
N ASN A 134 4.52 21.41 6.79
CA ASN A 134 5.13 22.55 7.48
C ASN A 134 6.66 22.56 7.31
N LEU A 135 7.32 21.41 7.49
CA LEU A 135 8.76 21.26 7.26
C LEU A 135 9.14 21.51 5.80
N TYR A 136 8.36 21.03 4.85
CA TYR A 136 8.57 21.30 3.44
C TYR A 136 8.53 22.80 3.13
N ARG A 137 7.49 23.50 3.60
CA ARG A 137 7.33 24.96 3.42
C ARG A 137 8.49 25.71 4.07
N GLN A 138 8.79 25.42 5.32
CA GLN A 138 9.90 26.05 6.04
C GLN A 138 11.23 25.93 5.30
N HIS A 139 11.58 24.72 4.82
CA HIS A 139 12.84 24.52 4.11
C HIS A 139 12.84 25.12 2.70
N LYS A 140 11.69 25.19 2.04
CA LYS A 140 11.53 25.90 0.77
C LYS A 140 11.75 27.40 0.95
N ASP A 141 11.15 27.99 1.98
CA ASP A 141 11.28 29.42 2.29
C ASP A 141 12.72 29.76 2.70
N LEU A 142 13.37 28.91 3.52
CA LEU A 142 14.79 29.05 3.86
C LEU A 142 15.69 28.99 2.61
N ALA A 143 15.41 28.10 1.66
CA ALA A 143 16.17 28.03 0.41
C ALA A 143 16.00 29.29 -0.47
N GLN A 144 14.84 29.95 -0.39
CA GLN A 144 14.57 31.19 -1.13
C GLN A 144 15.24 32.40 -0.47
N ALA A 145 15.24 32.46 0.86
CA ALA A 145 15.83 33.57 1.63
C ALA A 145 17.37 33.49 1.74
N GLU A 146 17.95 32.30 1.58
CA GLU A 146 19.39 32.08 1.75
C GLU A 146 20.21 32.61 0.56
N LYS A 147 21.27 33.37 0.88
CA LYS A 147 22.18 33.97 -0.10
C LYS A 147 23.38 33.06 -0.38
N ASN A 148 23.77 32.23 0.59
CA ASN A 148 24.84 31.27 0.42
C ASN A 148 24.37 30.07 -0.44
N ASN A 149 25.06 29.81 -1.55
CA ASN A 149 24.66 28.82 -2.53
C ASN A 149 24.66 27.38 -1.97
N ASP A 150 25.64 27.01 -1.13
CA ASP A 150 25.75 25.66 -0.57
C ASP A 150 24.62 25.37 0.43
N LYS A 151 24.30 26.36 1.29
CA LYS A 151 23.19 26.25 2.24
C LYS A 151 21.85 26.21 1.50
N LYS A 152 21.69 27.02 0.45
CA LYS A 152 20.51 27.02 -0.42
C LYS A 152 20.28 25.65 -1.07
N ILE A 153 21.32 25.04 -1.63
CA ILE A 153 21.24 23.69 -2.22
C ILE A 153 20.83 22.67 -1.15
N ARG A 154 21.43 22.73 0.05
CA ARG A 154 21.09 21.83 1.16
C ARG A 154 19.62 21.96 1.58
N TYR A 155 19.11 23.19 1.72
CA TYR A 155 17.71 23.42 2.07
C TYR A 155 16.74 22.94 0.99
N ALA A 156 17.07 23.15 -0.29
CA ALA A 156 16.27 22.63 -1.40
C ALA A 156 16.23 21.09 -1.40
N GLN A 157 17.36 20.42 -1.16
CA GLN A 157 17.41 18.96 -1.02
C GLN A 157 16.55 18.45 0.14
N LEU A 158 16.61 19.12 1.31
CA LEU A 158 15.78 18.78 2.46
C LEU A 158 14.28 18.94 2.15
N ALA A 159 13.90 20.03 1.48
CA ALA A 159 12.52 20.24 1.04
C ALA A 159 12.04 19.08 0.14
N GLU A 160 12.84 18.67 -0.84
CA GLU A 160 12.49 17.54 -1.70
C GLU A 160 12.38 16.20 -0.94
N VAL A 161 13.20 15.98 0.08
CA VAL A 161 13.06 14.81 0.96
C VAL A 161 11.74 14.85 1.72
N TYR A 162 11.36 15.98 2.30
CA TYR A 162 10.09 16.12 3.02
C TYR A 162 8.89 15.96 2.10
N LYS A 163 8.95 16.50 0.87
CA LYS A 163 7.92 16.32 -0.15
C LYS A 163 7.72 14.84 -0.49
N LYS A 164 8.81 14.08 -0.70
CA LYS A 164 8.72 12.63 -0.93
C LYS A 164 8.15 11.86 0.25
N ARG A 165 8.48 12.26 1.49
CA ARG A 165 7.92 11.66 2.70
C ARG A 165 6.44 11.98 2.87
N GLN A 166 6.04 13.22 2.58
CA GLN A 166 4.65 13.65 2.59
C GLN A 166 3.82 12.80 1.62
N GLN A 167 4.33 12.54 0.41
CA GLN A 167 3.64 11.68 -0.55
C GLN A 167 3.44 10.28 0.00
N LYS A 168 4.48 9.65 0.55
CA LYS A 168 4.34 8.33 1.17
C LYS A 168 3.33 8.30 2.31
N CYS A 169 3.24 9.38 3.09
CA CYS A 169 2.24 9.50 4.14
C CYS A 169 0.83 9.61 3.55
N GLN A 170 0.66 10.34 2.45
CA GLN A 170 -0.62 10.41 1.73
C GLN A 170 -1.03 9.04 1.20
N ASP A 171 -0.12 8.31 0.56
CA ASP A 171 -0.42 6.98 0.03
C ASP A 171 -0.88 6.01 1.14
N ALA A 172 -0.32 6.15 2.35
CA ALA A 172 -0.71 5.37 3.52
C ALA A 172 -2.06 5.80 4.12
N ILE A 173 -2.42 7.08 4.02
CA ILE A 173 -3.74 7.61 4.40
C ILE A 173 -4.79 7.04 3.46
N ASP A 174 -4.59 7.21 2.15
CA ASP A 174 -5.53 6.75 1.11
C ASP A 174 -5.83 5.25 1.27
N LEU A 175 -4.80 4.44 1.49
CA LEU A 175 -4.94 3.00 1.73
C LEU A 175 -5.78 2.68 2.97
N LEU A 176 -5.58 3.43 4.05
CA LEU A 176 -6.24 3.18 5.32
C LEU A 176 -7.70 3.65 5.30
N GLU A 177 -7.98 4.74 4.59
CA GLU A 177 -9.35 5.20 4.30
C GLU A 177 -10.10 4.17 3.45
N GLU A 178 -9.49 3.68 2.37
CA GLU A 178 -10.05 2.61 1.53
C GLU A 178 -10.43 1.38 2.37
N TYR A 179 -9.53 0.97 3.25
CA TYR A 179 -9.77 -0.16 4.15
C TYR A 179 -10.94 0.11 5.10
N LEU A 180 -11.04 1.31 5.68
CA LEU A 180 -12.11 1.66 6.60
C LEU A 180 -13.48 1.66 5.92
N VAL A 181 -13.57 2.22 4.71
CA VAL A 181 -14.80 2.21 3.90
C VAL A 181 -15.19 0.77 3.57
N PHE A 182 -14.24 -0.06 3.15
CA PHE A 182 -14.48 -1.47 2.89
C PHE A 182 -15.03 -2.21 4.11
N LYS A 183 -14.42 -1.97 5.27
CA LYS A 183 -14.82 -2.57 6.55
C LYS A 183 -16.27 -2.22 6.89
N GLU A 184 -16.63 -0.96 6.71
CA GLU A 184 -18.00 -0.45 6.93
C GLU A 184 -19.00 -1.06 5.93
N GLU A 185 -18.64 -1.20 4.65
CA GLU A 185 -19.49 -1.85 3.65
C GLU A 185 -19.73 -3.35 3.95
N VAL A 186 -18.72 -4.06 4.42
CA VAL A 186 -18.84 -5.48 4.81
C VAL A 186 -19.74 -5.60 6.03
N GLU A 187 -19.51 -4.81 7.08
CA GLU A 187 -20.33 -4.82 8.30
C GLU A 187 -21.79 -4.44 8.00
N ASN A 188 -22.04 -3.51 7.07
CA ASN A 188 -23.39 -3.15 6.65
C ASN A 188 -24.10 -4.28 5.90
N ARG A 189 -23.40 -5.04 5.03
CA ARG A 189 -23.98 -6.17 4.31
C ARG A 189 -24.33 -7.33 5.24
N GLU A 190 -23.42 -7.66 6.17
CA GLU A 190 -23.65 -8.70 7.19
C GLU A 190 -24.82 -8.35 8.12
N ASN A 191 -25.04 -7.07 8.41
CA ASN A 191 -26.17 -6.60 9.21
C ASN A 191 -27.51 -6.61 8.44
N THR A 192 -27.49 -6.48 7.11
CA THR A 192 -28.70 -6.56 6.28
C THR A 192 -29.13 -7.99 5.96
N GLU A 193 -28.22 -8.96 5.98
CA GLU A 193 -28.54 -10.38 5.74
C GLU A 193 -29.04 -11.10 7.00
N ASN A 194 -28.81 -10.53 8.19
CA ASN A 194 -29.25 -11.07 9.48
C ASN A 194 -30.57 -10.45 10.01
N LYS A 195 -31.36 -9.81 9.15
CA LYS A 195 -32.61 -9.12 9.52
C LYS A 195 -33.75 -9.52 8.60
#